data_AF-A0A6A0AF87-F1
#
_entry.id   AF-A0A6A0AF87-F1
#
_cell.length_a   1.000
_cell.length_b   1.000
_cell.length_c   1.000
_cell.angle_alpha   90.00
_cell.angle_beta   90.00
_cell.angle_gamma   90.00
#
_symmetry.space_group_name_H-M   'P 1'
#
loop_
_entity.id
_entity.type
_entity.pdbx_description
1 polymer ?
#
loop_
_entity_poly.entity_id
_entity_poly.type
_entity_poly.pdbx_seq_one_letter_code
_entity_poly.pdbx_strand_id
1 'polypeptide(L)' 'AITTLGRGGSDLTATVLGAALQLPEVQVWKDVDGVLTSDPRLVPHTRPVTELTFEEATELAYFGAQVACLVPGQGLQGW' A
#
# COMPACT_ATOMS: atom_id res chain seq x y z
N ALA A 1 6.56 19.27 22.54
CA ALA A 1 5.35 19.35 21.70
C ALA A 1 5.26 18.07 20.87
N ILE A 2 4.07 17.53 20.64
CA ILE A 2 3.84 16.33 19.82
C ILE A 2 3.28 16.81 18.47
N THR A 3 3.82 16.29 17.36
CA THR A 3 3.43 16.66 15.99
C THR A 3 2.90 15.42 15.27
N THR A 4 1.84 15.57 14.48
CA THR A 4 1.31 14.49 13.64
C THR A 4 1.85 14.60 12.22
N LEU A 5 1.94 13.46 11.52
CA LEU A 5 2.40 13.41 10.12
C LEU A 5 1.28 13.73 9.10
N GLY A 6 0.06 13.99 9.57
CA GLY A 6 -1.10 14.24 8.71
C GLY A 6 -1.69 12.95 8.11
N ARG A 7 -2.38 13.09 6.97
CA ARG A 7 -3.09 11.99 6.30
C ARG A 7 -2.10 10.93 5.81
N GLY A 8 -2.38 9.66 6.09
CA GLY A 8 -1.48 8.55 5.75
C GLY A 8 -0.25 8.45 6.65
N GLY A 9 -0.17 9.24 7.73
CA GLY A 9 0.96 9.23 8.65
C GLY A 9 1.17 7.89 9.35
N SER A 10 0.11 7.12 9.61
CA SER A 10 0.19 5.76 10.16
C SER A 10 0.92 4.81 9.21
N ASP A 11 0.51 4.81 7.95
CA ASP A 11 1.01 3.90 6.91
C ASP A 11 2.47 4.24 6.58
N LEU A 12 2.78 5.55 6.52
CA LEU A 12 4.15 6.04 6.38
C LEU A 12 5.02 5.60 7.57
N THR A 13 4.51 5.75 8.80
CA THR A 13 5.27 5.36 10.00
C THR A 13 5.53 3.87 10.03
N ALA A 14 4.52 3.04 9.74
CA ALA A 14 4.65 1.58 9.69
C ALA A 14 5.68 1.15 8.64
N THR A 15 5.64 1.77 7.45
CA THR A 15 6.56 1.42 6.36
C THR A 15 8.00 1.88 6.65
N VAL A 16 8.19 3.09 7.19
CA VAL A 16 9.51 3.59 7.58
C VAL A 16 10.11 2.72 8.69
N LEU A 17 9.31 2.30 9.67
CA LEU A 17 9.76 1.38 10.71
C LEU A 17 10.12 0.00 10.13
N GLY A 18 9.31 -0.54 9.23
CA GLY A 18 9.61 -1.80 8.55
C GLY A 18 10.93 -1.77 7.78
N ALA A 19 11.16 -0.69 7.04
CA ALA A 19 12.42 -0.47 6.32
C ALA A 19 13.62 -0.32 7.28
N ALA A 20 13.46 0.47 8.35
CA ALA A 20 14.53 0.70 9.33
C ALA A 20 14.91 -0.55 10.12
N LEU A 21 13.95 -1.44 10.38
CA LEU A 21 14.13 -2.69 11.11
C LEU A 21 14.38 -3.90 10.19
N GLN A 22 14.42 -3.69 8.87
CA GLN A 22 14.58 -4.75 7.86
C GLN A 22 13.56 -5.90 8.04
N LEU A 23 12.30 -5.54 8.31
CA LEU A 23 11.24 -6.53 8.43
C LEU A 23 10.94 -7.16 7.07
N PRO A 24 10.56 -8.45 7.04
CA PRO A 24 10.21 -9.13 5.80
C PRO A 24 8.94 -8.57 5.15
N GLU A 25 8.02 -8.00 5.93
CA GLU A 25 6.79 -7.41 5.43
C GLU A 25 6.21 -6.35 6.40
N VAL A 26 5.34 -5.50 5.86
CA VAL A 26 4.52 -4.56 6.61
C VAL A 26 3.06 -4.78 6.23
N GLN A 27 2.22 -5.07 7.22
CA GLN A 27 0.80 -5.34 7.01
C GLN A 27 -0.04 -4.13 7.37
N VAL A 28 -0.85 -3.66 6.42
CA VAL A 28 -1.82 -2.58 6.62
C VAL A 28 -3.22 -3.17 6.59
N TRP A 29 -3.92 -3.09 7.72
CA TRP A 29 -5.28 -3.60 7.87
C TRP A 29 -6.31 -2.51 7.54
N LYS A 30 -7.31 -2.85 6.73
CA LYS A 30 -8.41 -1.96 6.35
C LYS A 30 -9.75 -2.70 6.41
N ASP A 31 -10.84 -1.94 6.49
CA ASP A 31 -12.22 -2.47 6.47
C ASP A 31 -12.70 -2.84 5.05
N VAL A 32 -11.77 -3.07 4.13
CA VAL A 32 -12.02 -3.45 2.74
C VAL A 32 -11.14 -4.65 2.41
N ASP A 33 -11.58 -5.49 1.47
CA ASP A 33 -10.91 -6.74 1.06
C ASP A 33 -9.60 -6.52 0.25
N GLY A 34 -8.85 -5.46 0.58
CA GLY A 34 -7.64 -5.05 -0.10
C GLY A 34 -7.91 -4.29 -1.39
N VAL A 35 -7.02 -4.49 -2.36
CA VAL A 35 -7.12 -3.88 -3.70
C VAL A 35 -8.01 -4.76 -4.56
N LEU A 36 -9.01 -4.15 -5.22
CA LEU A 36 -9.89 -4.84 -6.16
C LEU A 36 -9.45 -4.54 -7.60
N THR A 37 -9.74 -5.46 -8.52
CA THR A 37 -9.41 -5.31 -9.95
C THR A 37 -10.03 -4.08 -10.61
N SER A 38 -11.17 -3.60 -10.09
CA SER A 38 -11.88 -2.40 -10.56
C SER A 38 -12.79 -1.87 -9.46
N ASP A 39 -13.41 -0.69 -9.66
CA ASP A 39 -14.40 -0.16 -8.71
C ASP A 39 -15.68 -1.03 -8.73
N PRO A 40 -16.05 -1.69 -7.61
CA PRO A 40 -17.24 -2.56 -7.53
C PRO A 40 -18.55 -1.81 -7.76
N ARG A 41 -18.56 -0.48 -7.62
CA ARG A 41 -19.74 0.36 -7.86
C ARG A 41 -20.00 0.58 -9.35
N LEU A 42 -18.97 0.42 -10.17
CA LEU A 42 -19.03 0.64 -11.63
C LEU A 42 -19.04 -0.68 -12.40
N VAL A 43 -18.28 -1.68 -11.92
CA VAL A 43 -18.12 -2.97 -12.59
C VAL A 43 -18.66 -4.08 -11.69
N PRO A 44 -19.71 -4.80 -12.09
CA PRO A 44 -20.14 -6.01 -11.39
C PRO A 44 -19.10 -7.14 -11.55
N HIS A 45 -18.95 -7.98 -10.52
CA HIS A 45 -17.99 -9.10 -10.46
C HIS A 45 -16.49 -8.73 -10.34
N THR A 46 -16.17 -7.67 -9.58
CA THR A 46 -14.78 -7.38 -9.20
C THR A 46 -14.20 -8.50 -8.33
N ARG A 47 -12.89 -8.66 -8.43
CA ARG A 47 -12.15 -9.67 -7.67
C ARG A 47 -11.06 -8.99 -6.85
N PRO A 48 -10.71 -9.52 -5.67
CA PRO A 48 -9.53 -9.08 -4.95
C PRO A 48 -8.26 -9.44 -5.74
N VAL A 49 -7.30 -8.52 -5.73
CA VAL A 49 -5.98 -8.70 -6.31
C VAL A 49 -5.10 -9.36 -5.25
N THR A 50 -4.57 -10.56 -5.55
CA THR A 50 -3.77 -11.33 -4.60
C THR A 50 -2.38 -10.75 -4.39
N GLU A 51 -1.75 -10.29 -5.48
CA GLU A 51 -0.39 -9.76 -5.49
C GLU A 51 -0.32 -8.58 -6.44
N LEU A 52 0.46 -7.57 -6.07
CA LEU A 52 0.61 -6.35 -6.83
C LEU A 52 2.02 -5.81 -6.66
N THR A 53 2.66 -5.42 -7.75
CA THR A 53 3.98 -4.78 -7.69
C THR A 53 3.86 -3.34 -7.17
N PHE A 54 4.97 -2.80 -6.68
CA PHE A 54 5.01 -1.42 -6.21
C PHE A 54 4.66 -0.39 -7.30
N GLU A 55 5.09 -0.65 -8.53
CA GLU A 55 4.83 0.21 -9.68
C GLU A 55 3.34 0.23 -10.01
N GLU A 56 2.70 -0.94 -10.07
CA GLU A 56 1.25 -1.05 -10.25
C GLU A 56 0.48 -0.38 -9.11
N ALA A 57 0.94 -0.50 -7.85
CA ALA A 57 0.31 0.15 -6.70
C ALA A 57 0.30 1.67 -6.85
N THR A 58 1.43 2.19 -7.34
CA THR A 58 1.65 3.63 -7.52
C THR A 58 0.77 4.15 -8.66
N GLU A 59 0.68 3.43 -9.77
CA GLU A 59 -0.21 3.77 -10.88
C GLU A 59 -1.68 3.74 -10.43
N LEU A 60 -2.11 2.71 -9.71
CA LEU A 60 -3.47 2.64 -9.17
C LEU A 60 -3.77 3.81 -8.21
N ALA A 61 -2.83 4.14 -7.32
CA ALA A 61 -2.95 5.30 -6.43
C ALA A 61 -3.03 6.62 -7.21
N TYR A 62 -2.26 6.74 -8.31
CA TYR A 62 -2.29 7.91 -9.18
C TYR A 62 -3.65 8.11 -9.85
N PHE A 63 -4.27 7.03 -10.33
CA PHE A 63 -5.61 7.06 -10.93
C PHE A 63 -6.77 7.15 -9.91
N GLY A 64 -6.45 7.30 -8.62
CA GLY A 64 -7.44 7.59 -7.58
C GLY A 64 -7.98 6.36 -6.85
N ALA A 65 -7.41 5.18 -7.07
CA ALA A 65 -7.64 4.07 -6.15
C ALA A 65 -7.03 4.44 -4.78
N GLN A 66 -7.76 4.19 -3.70
CA GLN A 66 -7.24 4.41 -2.34
C GLN A 66 -6.26 3.28 -1.95
N VAL A 67 -5.19 3.13 -2.72
CA VAL A 67 -4.09 2.22 -2.44
C VAL A 67 -3.13 2.94 -1.49
N ALA A 68 -2.84 2.30 -0.35
CA ALA A 68 -1.90 2.86 0.61
C ALA A 68 -0.48 2.83 0.01
N CYS A 69 0.20 3.97 0.04
CA CYS A 69 1.53 4.17 -0.50
C CYS A 69 2.55 3.29 0.25
N LEU A 70 3.10 2.29 -0.45
CA LEU A 70 4.37 1.64 -0.09
C LEU A 70 5.51 2.65 -0.37
N VAL A 71 6.56 2.64 0.44
CA VAL A 71 7.69 3.57 0.24
C VAL A 71 8.78 2.83 -0.54
N PRO A 72 9.36 3.41 -1.60
CA PRO A 72 10.46 2.77 -2.31
C PRO A 72 11.76 2.95 -1.53
N GLY A 73 12.54 1.87 -1.44
CA GLY A 73 13.95 1.98 -1.07
C GLY A 73 14.51 0.80 -0.31
N GLN A 74 14.78 -0.31 -0.98
CA GLN A 74 16.09 -0.99 -1.00
C GLN A 74 16.08 -2.00 -2.16
N GLY A 75 17.02 -1.87 -3.09
CA GLY A 75 17.30 -2.93 -4.04
C GLY A 75 17.87 -4.15 -3.34
N LEU A 76 17.28 -5.31 -3.56
CA LEU A 76 17.83 -6.64 -3.30
C LEU A 76 17.36 -7.46 -4.51
N GLN A 77 18.11 -7.55 -5.62
CA GLN A 77 19.26 -8.45 -5.81
C GLN A 77 19.22 -9.70 -4.93
N GLY A 78 18.86 -10.81 -5.56
CA GLY A 78 18.93 -12.16 -5.01
C GLY A 78 17.64 -12.54 -4.30
N TRP A 79 16.73 -13.12 -5.05
CA TRP A 79 16.10 -14.46 -4.91
C TRP A 79 14.79 -14.46 -5.69
#